data_AF-A0A357A7Y3-F1
#
_entry.id   AF-A0A357A7Y3-F1
#
_cell.length_a   1.000
_cell.length_b   1.000
_cell.length_c   1.000
_cell.angle_alpha   90.00
_cell.angle_beta   90.00
_cell.angle_gamma   90.00
#
_symmetry.space_group_name_H-M   'P 1'
#
loop_
_entity.id
_entity.type
_entity.pdbx_description
1 polymer ?
#
loop_
_entity_poly.entity_id
_entity_poly.type
_entity_poly.pdbx_seq_one_letter_code
_entity_poly.pdbx_strand_id
1 'polypeptide(L)'
;MGKVIRLEYPDLKCVCIDLDPQQTIETQAEALFQEIWSEDTEDQVAWRAGERYAPRLVASRRQQTDATIQKPLCFHQNATYLITEGIGDVGLLVARWMVEKRAKHLVLLGCGSLDDANRQKITELERAGVSVVLEKADVSDVESMSRVLHKIEQSNRPLTGVIHSAELLSDDVLQHQSESSFKQVMASKVKGAWHLHQLTQNQQLDFFILFSSVASLLGSPGQGNQAVASGFLDGLAHYRRAMGLPGLSIHWGSFAQVEEVEEPGLEVNLQKQGMGVISPTQVLESLELLMSGSGSEIEVGVLPIEWSAWQERVAQWPFLADWQETNPTTSEVSQSEFLLKLKATAPNERRSLLVAHVRRQFALVLGINHPESISLETGFFDLGMDSLTSVELRNKLQTSLECSLPSSLAFDYPNLQALTDHLEETIILPLDEAGSQSETPLDKNQNHLELETSENMLAEINHLSEDEIDMAVEEAIGELDQLL
;
A
#
# COMPACT_ATOMS: atom_id res chain seq x y z
N MET A 1 -1.10 -5.60 5.84
CA MET A 1 -1.22 -5.23 7.27
C MET A 1 0.13 -4.83 7.86
N GLY A 2 1.13 -5.72 7.93
CA GLY A 2 2.41 -5.43 8.62
C GLY A 2 3.09 -4.13 8.21
N LYS A 3 3.10 -3.83 6.89
CA LYS A 3 3.61 -2.54 6.35
C LYS A 3 2.91 -1.32 6.96
N VAL A 4 1.59 -1.37 7.18
CA VAL A 4 0.83 -0.26 7.79
C VAL A 4 1.09 -0.17 9.30
N ILE A 5 1.13 -1.31 10.01
CA ILE A 5 1.49 -1.35 11.44
C ILE A 5 2.83 -0.68 11.67
N ARG A 6 3.83 -0.97 10.84
CA ARG A 6 5.16 -0.35 10.92
C ARG A 6 5.15 1.17 10.76
N LEU A 7 4.28 1.70 9.90
CA LEU A 7 4.21 3.14 9.65
C LEU A 7 3.40 3.89 10.71
N GLU A 8 2.37 3.26 11.27
CA GLU A 8 1.52 3.84 12.31
C GLU A 8 2.10 3.62 13.73
N TYR A 9 2.75 2.49 13.97
CA TYR A 9 3.31 2.06 15.26
C TYR A 9 4.74 1.50 15.09
N PRO A 10 5.71 2.35 14.72
CA PRO A 10 7.10 1.92 14.49
C PRO A 10 7.75 1.26 15.73
N ASP A 11 7.33 1.65 16.94
CA ASP A 11 7.83 1.09 18.20
C ASP A 11 7.51 -0.41 18.37
N LEU A 12 6.49 -0.93 17.67
CA LEU A 12 6.15 -2.35 17.69
C LEU A 12 7.13 -3.21 16.90
N LYS A 13 7.98 -2.62 16.05
CA LYS A 13 8.96 -3.33 15.21
C LYS A 13 8.35 -4.55 14.50
N CYS A 14 7.21 -4.35 13.86
CA CYS A 14 6.49 -5.42 13.18
C CYS A 14 7.34 -6.00 12.03
N VAL A 15 7.54 -7.32 12.05
CA VAL A 15 8.24 -8.08 11.00
C VAL A 15 7.29 -9.13 10.42
N CYS A 16 7.28 -9.26 9.09
CA CYS A 16 6.56 -10.31 8.37
C CYS A 16 7.53 -11.44 7.98
N ILE A 17 7.27 -12.67 8.43
CA ILE A 17 8.13 -13.84 8.16
C ILE A 17 7.30 -14.88 7.40
N ASP A 18 7.73 -15.21 6.19
CA ASP A 18 7.13 -16.23 5.33
C ASP A 18 7.99 -17.50 5.34
N LEU A 19 7.52 -18.54 6.04
CA LEU A 19 8.26 -19.78 6.27
C LEU A 19 8.16 -20.72 5.06
N ASP A 20 9.14 -21.62 4.90
CA ASP A 20 9.15 -22.61 3.83
C ASP A 20 8.19 -23.77 4.15
N PRO A 21 7.06 -23.94 3.44
CA PRO A 21 6.12 -25.02 3.71
C PRO A 21 6.69 -26.42 3.43
N GLN A 22 7.81 -26.54 2.72
CA GLN A 22 8.44 -27.83 2.40
C GLN A 22 9.42 -28.31 3.47
N GLN A 23 9.76 -27.47 4.46
CA GLN A 23 10.66 -27.82 5.55
C GLN A 23 9.93 -28.47 6.72
N THR A 24 10.69 -29.14 7.59
CA THR A 24 10.13 -29.69 8.83
C THR A 24 9.76 -28.59 9.81
N ILE A 25 8.82 -28.88 10.71
CA ILE A 25 8.37 -27.94 11.74
C ILE A 25 9.54 -27.47 12.61
N GLU A 26 10.50 -28.35 12.92
CA GLU A 26 11.69 -28.00 13.71
C GLU A 26 12.57 -26.98 12.97
N THR A 27 12.72 -27.15 11.66
CA THR A 27 13.49 -26.23 10.81
C THR A 27 12.79 -24.88 10.68
N GLN A 28 11.47 -24.90 10.51
CA GLN A 28 10.65 -23.68 10.48
C GLN A 28 10.68 -22.93 11.81
N ALA A 29 10.61 -23.64 12.93
CA ALA A 29 10.66 -23.07 14.28
C ALA A 29 12.04 -22.44 14.57
N GLU A 30 13.12 -23.09 14.14
CA GLU A 30 14.48 -22.54 14.23
C GLU A 30 14.62 -21.27 13.40
N ALA A 31 14.15 -21.26 12.15
CA ALA A 31 14.15 -20.07 11.29
C ALA A 31 13.36 -18.92 11.93
N LEU A 32 12.16 -19.21 12.47
CA LEU A 32 11.34 -18.22 13.16
C LEU A 32 12.05 -17.65 14.40
N PHE A 33 12.68 -18.52 15.22
CA PHE A 33 13.44 -18.09 16.40
C PHE A 33 14.62 -17.18 16.02
N GLN A 34 15.34 -17.52 14.94
CA GLN A 34 16.44 -16.72 14.42
C GLN A 34 15.99 -15.32 13.98
N GLU A 35 14.86 -15.22 13.29
CA GLU A 35 14.32 -13.91 12.88
C GLU A 35 13.83 -13.08 14.06
N ILE A 36 13.17 -13.68 15.05
CA ILE A 36 12.70 -12.95 16.25
C ILE A 36 13.87 -12.38 17.05
N TRP A 37 15.00 -13.10 17.09
CA TRP A 37 16.21 -12.67 17.81
C TRP A 37 17.16 -11.83 16.95
N SER A 38 16.85 -11.64 15.67
CA SER A 38 17.69 -10.88 14.75
C SER A 38 17.74 -9.41 15.16
N GLU A 39 18.95 -8.82 15.12
CA GLU A 39 19.14 -7.36 15.25
C GLU A 39 19.13 -6.66 13.87
N ASP A 40 18.82 -7.39 12.80
CA ASP A 40 18.76 -6.83 11.46
C ASP A 40 17.54 -5.91 11.27
N THR A 41 17.61 -5.09 10.22
CA THR A 41 16.60 -4.07 9.96
C THR A 41 15.54 -4.51 8.96
N GLU A 42 15.64 -5.74 8.43
CA GLU A 42 14.66 -6.28 7.48
C GLU A 42 13.32 -6.48 8.17
N ASP A 43 12.27 -5.94 7.57
CA ASP A 43 10.90 -6.00 8.09
C ASP A 43 10.04 -7.04 7.35
N GLN A 44 10.58 -7.64 6.30
CA GLN A 44 9.95 -8.65 5.47
C GLN A 44 10.98 -9.69 5.08
N VAL A 45 10.71 -10.95 5.42
CA VAL A 45 11.64 -12.06 5.24
C VAL A 45 10.89 -13.27 4.72
N ALA A 46 11.47 -13.96 3.74
CA ALA A 46 11.00 -15.25 3.29
C ALA A 46 12.11 -16.29 3.40
N TRP A 47 11.79 -17.46 3.94
CA TRP A 47 12.70 -18.60 4.00
C TRP A 47 12.33 -19.60 2.91
N ARG A 48 13.28 -20.02 2.08
CA ARG A 48 13.07 -21.06 1.05
C ARG A 48 14.32 -21.92 0.94
N ALA A 49 14.17 -23.24 1.03
CA ALA A 49 15.25 -24.22 0.97
C ALA A 49 16.43 -23.93 1.92
N GLY A 50 16.13 -23.39 3.12
CA GLY A 50 17.15 -23.01 4.12
C GLY A 50 17.90 -21.72 3.80
N GLU A 51 17.53 -21.01 2.74
CA GLU A 51 18.05 -19.69 2.41
C GLU A 51 17.05 -18.61 2.82
N ARG A 52 17.60 -17.49 3.30
CA ARG A 52 16.86 -16.31 3.71
C ARG A 52 16.80 -15.30 2.58
N TYR A 53 15.60 -14.84 2.24
CA TYR A 53 15.31 -13.87 1.21
C TYR A 53 14.66 -12.64 1.82
N ALA A 54 14.98 -11.47 1.29
CA ALA A 54 14.31 -10.22 1.63
C ALA A 54 13.84 -9.53 0.34
N PRO A 55 12.63 -8.95 0.31
CA PRO A 55 12.10 -8.34 -0.89
C PRO A 55 12.79 -7.00 -1.17
N ARG A 56 12.95 -6.69 -2.46
CA ARG A 56 13.46 -5.40 -2.93
C ARG A 56 12.57 -4.89 -4.06
N LEU A 57 12.29 -3.59 -4.04
CA LEU A 57 11.68 -2.93 -5.18
C LEU A 57 12.74 -2.75 -6.26
N VAL A 58 12.42 -3.18 -7.49
CA VAL A 58 13.33 -3.03 -8.63
C VAL A 58 12.61 -2.33 -9.78
N ALA A 59 13.37 -1.61 -10.61
CA ALA A 59 12.82 -1.01 -11.83
C ALA A 59 12.33 -2.11 -12.79
N SER A 60 11.14 -1.95 -13.37
CA SER A 60 10.66 -2.89 -14.38
C SER A 60 11.61 -2.88 -15.60
N ARG A 61 12.05 -4.08 -16.00
CA ARG A 61 12.93 -4.27 -17.15
C ARG A 61 12.27 -3.90 -18.48
N ARG A 62 10.93 -3.74 -18.52
CA ARG A 62 10.19 -3.35 -19.73
C ARG A 62 10.46 -1.93 -20.19
N GLN A 63 10.82 -1.02 -19.27
CA GLN A 63 11.28 0.32 -19.65
C GLN A 63 12.64 0.31 -20.36
N GLN A 64 13.43 -0.76 -20.20
CA GLN A 64 14.80 -0.86 -20.74
C GLN A 64 14.87 -1.59 -22.09
N THR A 65 13.86 -2.38 -22.45
CA THR A 65 13.80 -2.97 -23.79
C THR A 65 13.40 -1.89 -24.80
N ASP A 66 14.35 -1.53 -25.67
CA ASP A 66 14.14 -0.65 -26.82
C ASP A 66 12.80 -0.96 -27.51
N ALA A 67 12.13 0.10 -27.97
CA ALA A 67 10.84 0.13 -28.66
C ALA A 67 10.82 -0.60 -30.03
N THR A 68 11.57 -1.70 -30.16
CA THR A 68 11.60 -2.55 -31.34
C THR A 68 10.39 -3.50 -31.35
N ILE A 69 9.35 -3.02 -32.05
CA ILE A 69 8.25 -3.81 -32.64
C ILE A 69 7.43 -4.62 -31.63
N GLN A 70 6.83 -3.95 -30.65
CA GLN A 70 5.64 -4.52 -30.02
C GLN A 70 4.47 -4.38 -31.01
N LYS A 71 3.82 -5.51 -31.34
CA LYS A 71 2.60 -5.48 -32.15
C LYS A 71 1.56 -4.67 -31.37
N PRO A 72 0.88 -3.68 -31.99
CA PRO A 72 -0.11 -2.88 -31.29
C PRO A 72 -1.19 -3.77 -30.69
N LEU A 73 -1.51 -3.56 -29.42
CA LEU A 73 -2.54 -4.31 -28.71
C LEU A 73 -3.86 -4.20 -29.48
N CYS A 74 -4.46 -5.35 -29.79
CA CYS A 74 -5.74 -5.43 -30.48
C CYS A 74 -6.57 -6.54 -29.84
N PHE A 75 -7.72 -6.18 -29.30
CA PHE A 75 -8.65 -7.12 -28.70
C PHE A 75 -9.34 -7.97 -29.77
N HIS A 76 -9.60 -9.23 -29.45
CA HIS A 76 -10.39 -10.14 -30.27
C HIS A 76 -11.82 -9.59 -30.42
N GLN A 77 -12.26 -9.45 -31.67
CA GLN A 77 -13.59 -8.91 -31.99
C GLN A 77 -14.74 -9.86 -31.66
N ASN A 78 -14.48 -11.16 -31.59
CA ASN A 78 -15.49 -12.19 -31.27
C ASN A 78 -15.45 -12.63 -29.80
N ALA A 79 -14.81 -11.84 -28.94
CA ALA A 79 -14.67 -12.13 -27.51
C ALA A 79 -15.40 -11.10 -26.66
N THR A 80 -15.75 -11.50 -25.45
CA THR A 80 -16.35 -10.68 -24.41
C THR A 80 -15.31 -10.33 -23.35
N TYR A 81 -15.35 -9.10 -22.85
CA TYR A 81 -14.49 -8.63 -21.76
C TYR A 81 -15.33 -8.12 -20.59
N LEU A 82 -15.00 -8.54 -19.38
CA LEU A 82 -15.68 -8.14 -18.15
C LEU A 82 -14.86 -7.09 -17.41
N ILE A 83 -15.48 -5.95 -17.07
CA ILE A 83 -14.88 -4.91 -16.24
C ILE A 83 -15.76 -4.72 -15.01
N THR A 84 -15.24 -5.04 -13.82
CA THR A 84 -15.98 -4.81 -12.58
C THR A 84 -15.88 -3.35 -12.14
N GLU A 85 -16.94 -2.79 -11.54
CA GLU A 85 -17.02 -1.33 -11.35
C GLU A 85 -16.76 -0.56 -12.66
N GLY A 86 -17.19 -1.14 -13.79
CA GLY A 86 -17.00 -0.62 -15.13
C GLY A 86 -17.74 0.69 -15.41
N ILE A 87 -18.61 1.14 -14.49
CA ILE A 87 -19.25 2.47 -14.53
C ILE A 87 -18.45 3.53 -13.78
N GLY A 88 -17.50 3.14 -12.93
CA GLY A 88 -16.60 4.08 -12.26
C GLY A 88 -15.68 4.79 -13.27
N ASP A 89 -15.04 5.88 -12.85
CA ASP A 89 -14.24 6.72 -13.74
C ASP A 89 -13.13 5.94 -14.44
N VAL A 90 -12.40 5.13 -13.67
CA VAL A 90 -11.33 4.26 -14.18
C VAL A 90 -11.91 3.14 -15.04
N GLY A 91 -12.99 2.49 -14.62
CA GLY A 91 -13.64 1.43 -15.39
C GLY A 91 -14.12 1.90 -16.77
N LEU A 92 -14.72 3.09 -16.84
CA LEU A 92 -15.15 3.71 -18.10
C LEU A 92 -13.99 4.20 -18.97
N LEU A 93 -12.93 4.74 -18.35
CA LEU A 93 -11.70 5.11 -19.04
C LEU A 93 -11.11 3.88 -19.76
N VAL A 94 -10.99 2.76 -19.04
CA VAL A 94 -10.52 1.49 -19.58
C VAL A 94 -11.48 0.96 -20.66
N ALA A 95 -12.79 1.00 -20.44
CA ALA A 95 -13.78 0.56 -21.42
C ALA A 95 -13.64 1.32 -22.75
N ARG A 96 -13.54 2.66 -22.72
CA ARG A 96 -13.33 3.51 -23.90
C ARG A 96 -12.05 3.12 -24.64
N TRP A 97 -10.94 3.00 -23.91
CA TRP A 97 -9.67 2.57 -24.49
C TRP A 97 -9.75 1.17 -25.12
N MET A 98 -10.42 0.22 -24.49
CA MET A 98 -10.61 -1.12 -25.07
C MET A 98 -11.39 -1.06 -26.39
N VAL A 99 -12.42 -0.20 -26.49
CA VAL A 99 -13.16 0.05 -27.73
C VAL A 99 -12.25 0.60 -28.83
N GLU A 100 -11.39 1.56 -28.51
CA GLU A 100 -10.38 2.11 -29.44
C GLU A 100 -9.40 1.02 -29.90
N LYS A 101 -9.03 0.09 -29.01
CA LYS A 101 -8.24 -1.11 -29.29
C LYS A 101 -9.04 -2.27 -29.90
N ARG A 102 -10.23 -1.97 -30.44
CA ARG A 102 -11.11 -2.85 -31.24
C ARG A 102 -11.88 -3.91 -30.45
N ALA A 103 -12.02 -3.77 -29.14
CA ALA A 103 -12.96 -4.59 -28.38
C ALA A 103 -14.40 -4.33 -28.89
N LYS A 104 -15.19 -5.38 -29.05
CA LYS A 104 -16.55 -5.30 -29.60
C LYS A 104 -17.65 -5.68 -28.63
N HIS A 105 -17.31 -6.38 -27.55
CA HIS A 105 -18.27 -6.84 -26.56
C HIS A 105 -17.71 -6.60 -25.16
N LEU A 106 -18.33 -5.67 -24.44
CA LEU A 106 -17.97 -5.32 -23.07
C LEU A 106 -19.15 -5.64 -22.15
N VAL A 107 -18.86 -6.26 -21.02
CA VAL A 107 -19.77 -6.36 -19.88
C VAL A 107 -19.20 -5.47 -18.79
N LEU A 108 -19.94 -4.42 -18.46
CA LEU A 108 -19.59 -3.53 -17.36
C LEU A 108 -20.45 -3.94 -16.16
N LEU A 109 -19.84 -4.16 -15.01
CA LEU A 109 -20.58 -4.31 -13.75
C LEU A 109 -20.58 -2.98 -13.01
N GLY A 110 -21.68 -2.68 -12.34
CA GLY A 110 -21.68 -1.61 -11.35
C GLY A 110 -22.87 -1.72 -10.41
N CYS A 111 -22.66 -1.26 -9.18
CA CYS A 111 -23.70 -1.24 -8.15
C CYS A 111 -24.64 -0.03 -8.27
N GLY A 112 -24.22 1.02 -9.00
CA GLY A 112 -24.92 2.28 -9.16
C GLY A 112 -26.27 2.20 -9.90
N SER A 113 -27.11 3.21 -9.70
CA SER A 113 -28.33 3.35 -10.50
C SER A 113 -27.97 3.60 -11.96
N LEU A 114 -28.69 2.91 -12.85
CA LEU A 114 -28.83 3.26 -14.27
C LEU A 114 -29.53 4.62 -14.39
N ASP A 115 -28.91 5.70 -13.96
CA ASP A 115 -29.40 7.05 -14.20
C ASP A 115 -29.11 7.47 -15.66
N ASP A 116 -29.62 8.63 -16.04
CA ASP A 116 -29.51 9.10 -17.42
C ASP A 116 -28.06 9.45 -17.79
N ALA A 117 -27.23 9.84 -16.83
CA ALA A 117 -25.81 10.13 -17.04
C ALA A 117 -25.02 8.85 -17.39
N ASN A 118 -25.22 7.77 -16.62
CA ASN A 118 -24.59 6.48 -16.90
C ASN A 118 -25.09 5.87 -18.22
N ARG A 119 -26.38 6.04 -18.55
CA ARG A 119 -26.91 5.65 -19.87
C ARG A 119 -26.27 6.43 -21.01
N GLN A 120 -26.02 7.72 -20.84
CA GLN A 120 -25.38 8.54 -21.88
C GLN A 120 -23.94 8.06 -22.14
N LYS A 121 -23.16 7.83 -21.08
CA LYS A 121 -21.78 7.28 -21.15
C LYS A 121 -21.75 5.95 -21.93
N ILE A 122 -22.73 5.06 -21.70
CA ILE A 122 -22.85 3.78 -22.43
C ILE A 122 -23.26 4.00 -23.88
N THR A 123 -24.22 4.87 -24.14
CA THR A 123 -24.69 5.18 -25.50
C THR A 123 -23.54 5.69 -26.38
N GLU A 124 -22.60 6.45 -25.81
CA GLU A 124 -21.41 6.91 -26.50
C GLU A 124 -20.49 5.76 -26.93
N LEU A 125 -20.29 4.75 -26.08
CA LEU A 125 -19.56 3.53 -26.43
C LEU A 125 -20.29 2.72 -27.51
N GLU A 126 -21.61 2.59 -27.41
CA GLU A 126 -22.42 1.85 -28.39
C GLU A 126 -22.41 2.50 -29.78
N ARG A 127 -22.35 3.85 -29.85
CA ARG A 127 -22.20 4.59 -31.12
C ARG A 127 -20.90 4.25 -31.87
N ALA A 128 -19.89 3.74 -31.19
CA ALA A 128 -18.66 3.22 -31.81
C ALA A 128 -18.83 1.80 -32.41
N GLY A 129 -20.05 1.25 -32.41
CA GLY A 129 -20.36 -0.08 -32.95
C GLY A 129 -19.85 -1.20 -32.05
N VAL A 130 -19.99 -1.01 -30.74
CA VAL A 130 -19.64 -1.96 -29.67
C VAL A 130 -20.92 -2.35 -28.94
N SER A 131 -21.04 -3.62 -28.60
CA SER A 131 -22.09 -4.11 -27.72
C SER A 131 -21.63 -3.92 -26.28
N VAL A 132 -22.28 -3.02 -25.54
CA VAL A 132 -22.00 -2.80 -24.12
C VAL A 132 -23.19 -3.30 -23.33
N VAL A 133 -22.97 -4.33 -22.50
CA VAL A 133 -23.99 -4.83 -21.58
C VAL A 133 -23.66 -4.28 -20.21
N LEU A 134 -24.59 -3.53 -19.64
CA LEU A 134 -24.48 -3.11 -18.25
C LEU A 134 -25.26 -4.07 -17.36
N GLU A 135 -24.56 -4.70 -16.42
CA GLU A 135 -25.14 -5.63 -15.46
C GLU A 135 -25.04 -5.02 -14.05
N LYS A 136 -26.17 -5.03 -13.34
CA LYS A 136 -26.21 -4.67 -11.92
C LYS A 136 -25.95 -5.94 -11.11
N ALA A 137 -24.72 -6.09 -10.63
CA ALA A 137 -24.28 -7.22 -9.83
C ALA A 137 -23.27 -6.75 -8.79
N ASP A 138 -23.42 -7.25 -7.57
CA ASP A 138 -22.40 -7.13 -6.55
C ASP A 138 -21.37 -8.26 -6.77
N VAL A 139 -20.10 -7.89 -6.90
CA VAL A 139 -19.00 -8.85 -7.10
C VAL A 139 -18.83 -9.77 -5.88
N SER A 140 -19.19 -9.29 -4.69
CA SER A 140 -19.14 -10.05 -3.45
C SER A 140 -20.30 -11.04 -3.31
N ASP A 141 -21.27 -11.05 -4.23
CA ASP A 141 -22.34 -12.05 -4.29
C ASP A 141 -22.08 -13.08 -5.40
N VAL A 142 -21.76 -14.30 -4.98
CA VAL A 142 -21.46 -15.43 -5.88
C VAL A 142 -22.64 -15.76 -6.80
N GLU A 143 -23.89 -15.61 -6.35
CA GLU A 143 -25.05 -15.90 -7.18
C GLU A 143 -25.24 -14.85 -8.26
N SER A 144 -25.03 -13.56 -7.93
CA SER A 144 -25.02 -12.47 -8.91
C SER A 144 -23.95 -12.67 -9.97
N MET A 145 -22.73 -13.00 -9.56
CA MET A 145 -21.63 -13.23 -10.49
C MET A 145 -21.85 -14.47 -11.37
N SER A 146 -22.39 -15.53 -10.80
CA SER A 146 -22.77 -16.74 -11.56
C SER A 146 -23.81 -16.44 -12.63
N ARG A 147 -24.83 -15.61 -12.31
CA ARG A 147 -25.83 -15.18 -13.30
C ARG A 147 -25.22 -14.37 -14.44
N VAL A 148 -24.29 -13.46 -14.13
CA VAL A 148 -23.61 -12.63 -15.14
C VAL A 148 -22.77 -13.51 -16.07
N LEU A 149 -21.94 -14.41 -15.53
CA LEU A 149 -21.11 -15.30 -16.33
C LEU A 149 -21.95 -16.26 -17.17
N HIS A 150 -23.06 -16.78 -16.64
CA HIS A 150 -23.97 -17.62 -17.41
C HIS A 150 -24.60 -16.87 -18.60
N LYS A 151 -24.97 -15.59 -18.43
CA LYS A 151 -25.44 -14.75 -19.56
C LYS A 151 -24.36 -14.55 -20.62
N ILE A 152 -23.10 -14.39 -20.20
CA ILE A 152 -21.97 -14.27 -21.13
C ILE A 152 -21.80 -15.55 -21.94
N GLU A 153 -21.83 -16.71 -21.29
CA GLU A 153 -21.75 -18.02 -21.96
C GLU A 153 -22.87 -18.22 -22.98
N GLN A 154 -24.11 -17.83 -22.64
CA GLN A 154 -25.26 -17.91 -23.55
C GLN A 154 -25.14 -17.01 -24.78
N SER A 155 -24.28 -15.98 -24.75
CA SER A 155 -24.11 -15.05 -25.87
C SER A 155 -23.34 -15.63 -27.08
N ASN A 156 -22.83 -16.87 -26.97
CA ASN A 156 -21.94 -17.53 -27.94
C ASN A 156 -20.65 -16.76 -28.25
N ARG A 157 -20.23 -15.88 -27.33
CA ARG A 157 -18.96 -15.15 -27.39
C ARG A 157 -18.17 -15.46 -26.13
N PRO A 158 -17.02 -16.14 -26.23
CA PRO A 158 -16.25 -16.52 -25.05
C PRO A 158 -15.81 -15.28 -24.26
N LEU A 159 -15.83 -15.38 -22.93
CA LEU A 159 -15.12 -14.43 -22.09
C LEU A 159 -13.62 -14.69 -22.26
N THR A 160 -12.85 -13.68 -22.65
CA THR A 160 -11.39 -13.80 -22.80
C THR A 160 -10.62 -12.82 -21.92
N GLY A 161 -11.28 -11.92 -21.21
CA GLY A 161 -10.58 -11.02 -20.31
C GLY A 161 -11.43 -10.51 -19.17
N VAL A 162 -10.79 -10.38 -18.01
CA VAL A 162 -11.37 -9.81 -16.80
C VAL A 162 -10.47 -8.68 -16.31
N ILE A 163 -11.07 -7.53 -16.01
CA ILE A 163 -10.43 -6.42 -15.30
C ILE A 163 -11.24 -6.16 -14.04
N HIS A 164 -10.63 -6.38 -12.88
CA HIS A 164 -11.21 -6.10 -11.60
C HIS A 164 -10.75 -4.73 -11.11
N SER A 165 -11.56 -3.69 -11.35
CA SER A 165 -11.28 -2.29 -10.97
C SER A 165 -12.09 -1.83 -9.76
N ALA A 166 -12.35 -2.71 -8.79
CA ALA A 166 -13.07 -2.33 -7.58
C ALA A 166 -12.22 -1.39 -6.70
N GLU A 167 -12.73 -0.19 -6.46
CA GLU A 167 -12.11 0.79 -5.57
C GLU A 167 -13.15 1.28 -4.56
N LEU A 168 -12.82 1.14 -3.28
CA LEU A 168 -13.58 1.68 -2.17
C LEU A 168 -12.57 2.18 -1.14
N LEU A 169 -12.73 3.42 -0.71
CA LEU A 169 -11.91 4.04 0.32
C LEU A 169 -12.71 4.14 1.62
N SER A 170 -12.06 3.79 2.73
CA SER A 170 -12.62 3.90 4.07
C SER A 170 -11.47 4.09 5.04
N ASP A 171 -10.78 5.21 4.86
CA ASP A 171 -9.47 5.44 5.44
C ASP A 171 -9.61 5.96 6.87
N ASP A 172 -8.84 5.36 7.77
CA ASP A 172 -8.68 5.74 9.17
C ASP A 172 -7.49 4.96 9.74
N VAL A 173 -6.84 5.48 10.78
CA VAL A 173 -5.73 4.78 11.45
C VAL A 173 -6.22 3.46 12.05
N LEU A 174 -5.35 2.46 12.18
CA LEU A 174 -5.70 1.11 12.60
C LEU A 174 -6.46 1.06 13.94
N GLN A 175 -6.17 1.97 14.87
CA GLN A 175 -6.86 2.04 16.16
C GLN A 175 -8.32 2.52 16.07
N HIS A 176 -8.67 3.26 15.02
CA HIS A 176 -10.03 3.76 14.79
C HIS A 176 -10.76 3.04 13.66
N GLN A 177 -10.05 2.21 12.91
CA GLN A 177 -10.66 1.28 11.98
C GLN A 177 -11.68 0.39 12.68
N SER A 178 -12.83 0.24 12.03
CA SER A 178 -13.90 -0.64 12.49
C SER A 178 -13.95 -1.91 11.67
N GLU A 179 -14.48 -2.96 12.27
CA GLU A 179 -14.77 -4.21 11.56
C GLU A 179 -15.65 -3.98 10.32
N SER A 180 -16.63 -3.06 10.41
CA SER A 180 -17.47 -2.67 9.29
C SER A 180 -16.69 -2.04 8.13
N SER A 181 -15.72 -1.18 8.43
CA SER A 181 -14.87 -0.56 7.40
C SER A 181 -14.03 -1.61 6.68
N PHE A 182 -13.41 -2.54 7.43
CA PHE A 182 -12.70 -3.68 6.86
C PHE A 182 -13.61 -4.55 6.00
N LYS A 183 -14.76 -4.99 6.53
CA LYS A 183 -15.73 -5.83 5.81
C LYS A 183 -16.14 -5.20 4.49
N GLN A 184 -16.38 -3.89 4.46
CA GLN A 184 -16.80 -3.18 3.24
C GLN A 184 -15.72 -3.21 2.15
N VAL A 185 -14.46 -2.95 2.51
CA VAL A 185 -13.33 -2.98 1.55
C VAL A 185 -12.98 -4.42 1.13
N MET A 186 -13.04 -5.38 2.06
CA MET A 186 -12.79 -6.79 1.76
C MET A 186 -13.85 -7.41 0.86
N ALA A 187 -15.12 -7.05 1.01
CA ALA A 187 -16.21 -7.62 0.22
C ALA A 187 -15.96 -7.41 -1.29
N SER A 188 -15.68 -6.17 -1.71
CA SER A 188 -15.52 -5.86 -3.13
C SER A 188 -14.23 -6.41 -3.72
N LYS A 189 -13.10 -6.30 -3.00
CA LYS A 189 -11.78 -6.71 -3.49
C LYS A 189 -11.49 -8.19 -3.24
N VAL A 190 -11.60 -8.65 -2.00
CA VAL A 190 -11.21 -10.02 -1.62
C VAL A 190 -12.25 -11.02 -2.10
N LYS A 191 -13.49 -10.92 -1.59
CA LYS A 191 -14.57 -11.86 -1.99
C LYS A 191 -14.86 -11.72 -3.48
N GLY A 192 -14.94 -10.49 -4.00
CA GLY A 192 -15.15 -10.23 -5.41
C GLY A 192 -14.11 -10.86 -6.33
N ALA A 193 -12.81 -10.66 -6.06
CA ALA A 193 -11.76 -11.28 -6.87
C ALA A 193 -11.70 -12.80 -6.71
N TRP A 194 -12.02 -13.34 -5.53
CA TRP A 194 -12.11 -14.77 -5.30
C TRP A 194 -13.23 -15.41 -6.12
N HIS A 195 -14.43 -14.83 -6.12
CA HIS A 195 -15.54 -15.30 -6.95
C HIS A 195 -15.21 -15.25 -8.44
N LEU A 196 -14.60 -14.14 -8.90
CA LEU A 196 -14.12 -14.03 -10.27
C LEU A 196 -13.09 -15.13 -10.58
N HIS A 197 -12.18 -15.43 -9.65
CA HIS A 197 -11.23 -16.50 -9.82
C HIS A 197 -11.94 -17.85 -10.00
N GLN A 198 -12.72 -18.28 -9.01
CA GLN A 198 -13.41 -19.58 -8.99
C GLN A 198 -14.29 -19.77 -10.23
N LEU A 199 -15.10 -18.76 -10.57
CA LEU A 199 -16.07 -18.88 -11.67
C LEU A 199 -15.43 -18.78 -13.07
N THR A 200 -14.15 -18.40 -13.17
CA THR A 200 -13.45 -18.28 -14.46
C THR A 200 -12.29 -19.25 -14.63
N GLN A 201 -12.05 -20.18 -13.69
CA GLN A 201 -10.94 -21.16 -13.78
C GLN A 201 -11.00 -22.00 -15.07
N ASN A 202 -12.20 -22.33 -15.53
CA ASN A 202 -12.42 -23.15 -16.73
C ASN A 202 -12.50 -22.35 -18.03
N GLN A 203 -12.33 -21.02 -17.96
CA GLN A 203 -12.40 -20.15 -19.13
C GLN A 203 -10.99 -19.84 -19.67
N GLN A 204 -10.85 -19.86 -20.99
CA GLN A 204 -9.59 -19.53 -21.66
C GLN A 204 -9.41 -18.02 -21.73
N LEU A 205 -9.04 -17.42 -20.60
CA LEU A 205 -8.75 -16.00 -20.52
C LEU A 205 -7.37 -15.70 -21.11
N ASP A 206 -7.29 -14.63 -21.90
CA ASP A 206 -6.05 -14.01 -22.34
C ASP A 206 -5.41 -13.21 -21.18
N PHE A 207 -6.24 -12.59 -20.33
CA PHE A 207 -5.81 -11.82 -19.18
C PHE A 207 -6.82 -11.82 -18.03
N PHE A 208 -6.29 -11.68 -16.82
CA PHE A 208 -7.03 -11.47 -15.58
C PHE A 208 -6.27 -10.42 -14.78
N ILE A 209 -6.73 -9.18 -14.84
CA ILE A 209 -6.03 -8.01 -14.30
C ILE A 209 -6.74 -7.53 -13.04
N LEU A 210 -5.99 -7.38 -11.97
CA LEU A 210 -6.45 -6.92 -10.67
C LEU A 210 -5.89 -5.54 -10.40
N PHE A 211 -6.77 -4.57 -10.13
CA PHE A 211 -6.33 -3.22 -9.76
C PHE A 211 -6.10 -3.19 -8.25
N SER A 212 -4.83 -3.38 -7.91
CA SER A 212 -4.31 -3.26 -6.56
C SER A 212 -3.90 -1.80 -6.30
N SER A 213 -3.26 -1.55 -5.16
CA SER A 213 -2.87 -0.22 -4.71
C SER A 213 -1.43 -0.21 -4.23
N VAL A 214 -0.76 0.92 -4.40
CA VAL A 214 0.55 1.17 -3.78
C VAL A 214 0.50 0.99 -2.25
N ALA A 215 -0.67 1.09 -1.61
CA ALA A 215 -0.85 0.82 -0.19
C ALA A 215 -0.46 -0.60 0.21
N SER A 216 -0.65 -1.63 -0.63
CA SER A 216 -0.16 -2.98 -0.36
C SER A 216 1.33 -3.13 -0.67
N LEU A 217 1.88 -2.32 -1.57
CA LEU A 217 3.30 -2.34 -1.96
C LEU A 217 4.19 -1.68 -0.92
N LEU A 218 3.89 -0.43 -0.55
CA LEU A 218 4.73 0.42 0.31
C LEU A 218 4.18 0.55 1.74
N GLY A 219 2.90 0.23 1.96
CA GLY A 219 2.18 0.64 3.16
C GLY A 219 1.73 2.10 3.04
N SER A 220 0.58 2.41 3.63
CA SER A 220 0.05 3.76 3.71
C SER A 220 -0.68 3.92 5.05
N PRO A 221 -0.25 4.85 5.92
CA PRO A 221 -0.96 5.16 7.16
C PRO A 221 -2.42 5.50 6.87
N GLY A 222 -3.34 5.05 7.73
CA GLY A 222 -4.77 5.23 7.54
C GLY A 222 -5.42 4.27 6.55
N GLN A 223 -4.63 3.46 5.82
CA GLN A 223 -5.12 2.59 4.75
C GLN A 223 -4.89 1.11 5.04
N GLY A 224 -5.00 0.71 6.32
CA GLY A 224 -4.83 -0.68 6.77
C GLY A 224 -5.73 -1.68 6.06
N ASN A 225 -7.02 -1.37 5.95
CA ASN A 225 -8.02 -2.16 5.25
C ASN A 225 -7.71 -2.31 3.75
N GLN A 226 -7.35 -1.21 3.07
CA GLN A 226 -7.02 -1.17 1.66
C GLN A 226 -5.71 -1.92 1.36
N ALA A 227 -4.69 -1.77 2.22
CA ALA A 227 -3.42 -2.47 2.09
C ALA A 227 -3.58 -3.98 2.22
N VAL A 228 -4.46 -4.45 3.11
CA VAL A 228 -4.77 -5.89 3.24
C VAL A 228 -5.58 -6.39 2.05
N ALA A 229 -6.63 -5.68 1.66
CA ALA A 229 -7.49 -6.11 0.56
C ALA A 229 -6.73 -6.14 -0.77
N SER A 230 -5.88 -5.15 -1.01
CA SER A 230 -5.01 -5.10 -2.19
C SER A 230 -3.90 -6.17 -2.11
N GLY A 231 -3.33 -6.40 -0.93
CA GLY A 231 -2.36 -7.49 -0.70
C GLY A 231 -2.91 -8.89 -1.04
N PHE A 232 -4.21 -9.11 -0.79
CA PHE A 232 -4.87 -10.34 -1.24
C PHE A 232 -4.94 -10.43 -2.77
N LEU A 233 -5.24 -9.33 -3.48
CA LEU A 233 -5.25 -9.31 -4.94
C LEU A 233 -3.86 -9.66 -5.51
N ASP A 234 -2.82 -9.14 -4.89
CA ASP A 234 -1.42 -9.40 -5.24
C ASP A 234 -1.11 -10.91 -5.11
N GLY A 235 -1.43 -11.49 -3.95
CA GLY A 235 -1.31 -12.93 -3.71
C GLY A 235 -2.15 -13.77 -4.67
N LEU A 236 -3.38 -13.35 -4.99
CA LEU A 236 -4.26 -14.04 -5.92
C LEU A 236 -3.69 -14.06 -7.35
N ALA A 237 -3.03 -12.99 -7.79
CA ALA A 237 -2.35 -12.98 -9.08
C ALA A 237 -1.23 -14.04 -9.14
N HIS A 238 -0.43 -14.16 -8.06
CA HIS A 238 0.58 -15.20 -7.92
C HIS A 238 -0.03 -16.60 -7.88
N TYR A 239 -1.08 -16.80 -7.10
CA TYR A 239 -1.81 -18.08 -6.99
C TYR A 239 -2.33 -18.54 -8.37
N ARG A 240 -2.99 -17.65 -9.12
CA ARG A 240 -3.46 -17.95 -10.48
C ARG A 240 -2.32 -18.35 -11.41
N ARG A 241 -1.19 -17.65 -11.34
CA ARG A 241 -0.02 -17.95 -12.18
C ARG A 241 0.61 -19.30 -11.83
N ALA A 242 0.65 -19.68 -10.56
CA ALA A 242 1.09 -21.00 -10.13
C ALA A 242 0.20 -22.13 -10.70
N MET A 243 -1.10 -21.86 -10.89
CA MET A 243 -2.05 -22.78 -11.56
C MET A 243 -1.98 -22.75 -13.09
N GLY A 244 -1.07 -21.96 -13.68
CA GLY A 244 -0.98 -21.76 -15.14
C GLY A 244 -2.10 -20.89 -15.73
N LEU A 245 -2.88 -20.20 -14.90
CA LEU A 245 -3.91 -19.25 -15.31
C LEU A 245 -3.31 -17.83 -15.45
N PRO A 246 -3.89 -16.95 -16.29
CA PRO A 246 -3.46 -15.56 -16.32
C PRO A 246 -3.77 -14.88 -14.99
N GLY A 247 -2.86 -14.02 -14.54
CA GLY A 247 -2.98 -13.18 -13.36
C GLY A 247 -1.98 -12.04 -13.43
N LEU A 248 -2.45 -10.81 -13.25
CA LEU A 248 -1.61 -9.61 -13.16
C LEU A 248 -2.21 -8.70 -12.09
N SER A 249 -1.45 -8.39 -11.05
CA SER A 249 -1.78 -7.34 -10.10
C SER A 249 -1.03 -6.07 -10.43
N ILE A 250 -1.74 -4.93 -10.47
CA ILE A 250 -1.16 -3.62 -10.73
C ILE A 250 -1.36 -2.75 -9.49
N HIS A 251 -0.27 -2.33 -8.84
CA HIS A 251 -0.32 -1.41 -7.72
C HIS A 251 -0.37 0.02 -8.24
N TRP A 252 -1.58 0.56 -8.33
CA TRP A 252 -1.76 1.94 -8.75
C TRP A 252 -1.43 2.88 -7.59
N GLY A 253 -0.65 3.93 -7.90
CA GLY A 253 -0.67 5.17 -7.14
C GLY A 253 -1.98 5.94 -7.34
N SER A 254 -2.11 7.10 -6.72
CA SER A 254 -3.34 7.90 -6.80
C SER A 254 -3.64 8.35 -8.23
N PHE A 255 -4.87 8.14 -8.68
CA PHE A 255 -5.34 8.65 -9.96
C PHE A 255 -5.70 10.13 -9.88
N ALA A 256 -5.49 10.86 -10.98
CA ALA A 256 -6.00 12.21 -11.12
C ALA A 256 -7.51 12.12 -11.30
N GLN A 257 -8.28 12.83 -10.48
CA GLN A 257 -9.73 12.83 -10.61
C GLN A 257 -10.13 13.44 -11.96
N VAL A 258 -11.07 12.78 -12.65
CA VAL A 258 -11.55 13.19 -13.99
C VAL A 258 -12.57 14.32 -13.88
N GLU A 259 -13.17 14.51 -12.70
CA GLU A 259 -14.05 15.63 -12.36
C GLU A 259 -13.41 16.39 -11.18
N GLU A 260 -13.09 17.66 -11.39
CA GLU A 260 -12.54 18.57 -10.37
C GLU A 260 -13.52 18.72 -9.20
N VAL A 261 -13.42 17.83 -8.20
CA VAL A 261 -13.84 18.15 -6.84
C VAL A 261 -12.56 18.32 -6.05
N GLU A 262 -12.10 19.57 -6.01
CA GLU A 262 -11.07 19.99 -5.05
C GLU A 262 -11.58 19.66 -3.64
N GLU A 263 -11.21 18.51 -3.08
CA GLU A 263 -10.98 18.43 -1.65
C GLU A 263 -9.60 19.05 -1.40
N PRO A 264 -9.54 20.29 -0.89
CA PRO A 264 -8.31 21.05 -0.80
C PRO A 264 -7.47 20.50 0.36
N GLY A 265 -6.79 19.38 0.15
CA GLY A 265 -5.92 18.76 1.15
C GLY A 265 -5.18 17.52 0.64
N LEU A 266 -5.89 16.58 0.01
CA LEU A 266 -5.35 15.24 -0.27
C LEU A 266 -4.36 15.23 -1.46
N GLU A 267 -4.69 15.91 -2.57
CA GLU A 267 -3.77 16.09 -3.72
C GLU A 267 -2.54 16.93 -3.36
N VAL A 268 -2.74 17.95 -2.54
CA VAL A 268 -1.65 18.84 -2.08
C VAL A 268 -0.70 18.10 -1.13
N ASN A 269 -1.21 17.20 -0.30
CA ASN A 269 -0.38 16.42 0.62
C ASN A 269 0.43 15.35 -0.15
N LEU A 270 -0.18 14.61 -1.07
CA LEU A 270 0.52 13.57 -1.86
C LEU A 270 1.64 14.12 -2.76
N GLN A 271 1.39 15.20 -3.50
CA GLN A 271 2.44 15.85 -4.31
C GLN A 271 3.60 16.37 -3.44
N LYS A 272 3.29 16.90 -2.24
CA LYS A 272 4.30 17.32 -1.25
C LYS A 272 5.02 16.15 -0.58
N GLN A 273 4.50 14.93 -0.73
CA GLN A 273 5.11 13.70 -0.22
C GLN A 273 5.99 13.01 -1.26
N GLY A 274 6.20 13.56 -2.46
CA GLY A 274 7.10 12.97 -3.48
C GLY A 274 6.50 11.83 -4.29
N MET A 275 5.22 11.50 -4.07
CA MET A 275 4.42 10.63 -4.93
C MET A 275 3.48 11.48 -5.77
N GLY A 276 3.66 11.45 -7.08
CA GLY A 276 2.81 12.18 -8.01
C GLY A 276 1.46 11.48 -8.23
N VAL A 277 0.63 12.13 -9.04
CA VAL A 277 -0.70 11.64 -9.42
C VAL A 277 -0.63 11.04 -10.84
N ILE A 278 -1.33 9.94 -11.07
CA ILE A 278 -1.37 9.23 -12.35
C ILE A 278 -2.49 9.82 -13.20
N SER A 279 -2.12 10.41 -14.34
CA SER A 279 -3.10 10.90 -15.31
C SER A 279 -3.84 9.76 -16.03
N PRO A 280 -5.07 10.00 -16.53
CA PRO A 280 -5.80 9.01 -17.34
C PRO A 280 -4.98 8.42 -18.49
N THR A 281 -4.19 9.25 -19.18
CA THR A 281 -3.32 8.81 -20.27
C THR A 281 -2.26 7.83 -19.77
N GLN A 282 -1.62 8.11 -18.63
CA GLN A 282 -0.61 7.23 -18.04
C GLN A 282 -1.21 5.88 -17.59
N VAL A 283 -2.46 5.84 -17.13
CA VAL A 283 -3.18 4.58 -16.85
C VAL A 283 -3.25 3.73 -18.10
N LEU A 284 -3.71 4.32 -19.21
CA LEU A 284 -3.90 3.62 -20.48
C LEU A 284 -2.57 3.17 -21.11
N GLU A 285 -1.55 4.04 -21.09
CA GLU A 285 -0.20 3.72 -21.57
C GLU A 285 0.42 2.56 -20.77
N SER A 286 0.24 2.57 -19.45
CA SER A 286 0.73 1.51 -18.56
C SER A 286 0.00 0.20 -18.84
N LEU A 287 -1.33 0.21 -18.98
CA LEU A 287 -2.10 -0.98 -19.36
C LEU A 287 -1.66 -1.53 -20.73
N GLU A 288 -1.49 -0.66 -21.73
CA GLU A 288 -1.03 -1.07 -23.05
C GLU A 288 0.36 -1.72 -23.01
N LEU A 289 1.30 -1.12 -22.28
CA LEU A 289 2.64 -1.67 -22.08
C LEU A 289 2.58 -3.04 -21.38
N LEU A 290 1.77 -3.14 -20.32
CA LEU A 290 1.69 -4.35 -19.50
C LEU A 290 1.03 -5.52 -20.23
N MET A 291 0.04 -5.23 -21.07
CA MET A 291 -0.70 -6.21 -21.87
C MET A 291 -0.01 -6.59 -23.19
N SER A 292 0.82 -5.73 -23.75
CA SER A 292 1.53 -6.00 -25.02
C SER A 292 2.79 -6.85 -24.86
N GLY A 293 3.34 -6.93 -23.64
CA GLY A 293 4.55 -7.70 -23.35
C GLY A 293 4.30 -9.20 -23.19
N SER A 294 5.39 -9.98 -23.07
CA SER A 294 5.39 -11.46 -22.96
C SER A 294 4.75 -12.04 -21.69
N GLY A 295 3.97 -11.25 -20.93
CA GLY A 295 3.22 -11.73 -19.76
C GLY A 295 4.04 -12.26 -18.58
N SER A 296 5.33 -11.90 -18.47
CA SER A 296 6.21 -12.42 -17.41
C SER A 296 6.00 -11.79 -16.04
N GLU A 297 5.47 -10.57 -15.99
CA GLU A 297 5.23 -9.86 -14.73
C GLU A 297 3.89 -10.33 -14.14
N ILE A 298 3.93 -10.69 -12.86
CA ILE A 298 2.76 -11.08 -12.06
C ILE A 298 2.27 -9.88 -11.26
N GLU A 299 3.20 -9.06 -10.78
CA GLU A 299 2.98 -7.91 -9.93
C GLU A 299 3.79 -6.72 -10.46
N VAL A 300 3.18 -5.54 -10.55
CA VAL A 300 3.86 -4.32 -11.01
C VAL A 300 3.32 -3.07 -10.34
N GLY A 301 4.21 -2.22 -9.83
CA GLY A 301 3.87 -0.90 -9.33
C GLY A 301 3.87 0.15 -10.45
N VAL A 302 2.80 0.93 -10.54
CA VAL A 302 2.71 2.09 -11.43
C VAL A 302 2.50 3.32 -10.57
N LEU A 303 3.56 4.10 -10.41
CA LEU A 303 3.55 5.32 -9.62
C LEU A 303 4.59 6.31 -10.15
N PRO A 304 4.22 7.59 -10.35
CA PRO A 304 5.18 8.65 -10.59
C PRO A 304 5.86 9.02 -9.26
N ILE A 305 7.18 8.88 -9.19
CA ILE A 305 7.95 9.20 -7.98
C ILE A 305 8.95 10.31 -8.29
N GLU A 306 8.92 11.36 -7.48
CA GLU A 306 9.98 12.37 -7.38
C GLU A 306 11.07 11.83 -6.45
N TRP A 307 12.00 11.04 -6.99
CA TRP A 307 12.98 10.28 -6.19
C TRP A 307 13.82 11.14 -5.25
N SER A 308 14.15 12.38 -5.62
CA SER A 308 14.91 13.30 -4.76
C SER A 308 14.16 13.64 -3.47
N ALA A 309 12.86 13.93 -3.56
CA ALA A 309 12.01 14.23 -2.40
C ALA A 309 11.63 12.96 -1.62
N TRP A 310 11.52 11.82 -2.32
CA TRP A 310 11.15 10.54 -1.72
C TRP A 310 12.30 9.91 -0.93
N GLN A 311 13.54 9.99 -1.44
CA GLN A 311 14.73 9.34 -0.84
C GLN A 311 14.99 9.77 0.60
N GLU A 312 14.87 11.06 0.92
CA GLU A 312 15.06 11.56 2.29
C GLU A 312 14.10 10.93 3.30
N ARG A 313 12.89 10.56 2.86
CA ARG A 313 11.86 9.96 3.71
C ARG A 313 12.05 8.46 3.92
N VAL A 314 12.54 7.76 2.90
CA VAL A 314 12.59 6.29 2.86
C VAL A 314 14.02 5.75 2.88
N ALA A 315 15.00 6.58 3.18
CA ALA A 315 16.42 6.22 3.26
C ALA A 315 16.69 5.04 4.22
N GLN A 316 15.80 4.78 5.17
CA GLN A 316 15.92 3.69 6.13
C GLN A 316 15.08 2.45 5.77
N TRP A 317 14.37 2.45 4.63
CA TRP A 317 13.49 1.34 4.26
C TRP A 317 14.30 0.27 3.49
N PRO A 318 14.49 -0.94 4.06
CA PRO A 318 15.28 -1.99 3.40
C PRO A 318 14.72 -2.41 2.04
N PHE A 319 13.39 -2.36 1.89
CA PHE A 319 12.69 -2.66 0.64
C PHE A 319 13.17 -1.79 -0.54
N LEU A 320 13.74 -0.61 -0.29
CA LEU A 320 14.21 0.32 -1.32
C LEU A 320 15.75 0.41 -1.42
N ALA A 321 16.49 -0.49 -0.76
CA ALA A 321 17.96 -0.44 -0.69
C ALA A 321 18.63 -0.29 -2.07
N ASP A 322 18.20 -1.05 -3.07
CA ASP A 322 18.78 -1.02 -4.42
C ASP A 322 18.65 0.34 -5.13
N TRP A 323 17.63 1.13 -4.79
CA TRP A 323 17.43 2.47 -5.36
C TRP A 323 18.29 3.55 -4.69
N GLN A 324 18.78 3.27 -3.48
CA GLN A 324 19.68 4.17 -2.76
C GLN A 324 21.09 4.14 -3.36
N GLU A 325 21.55 2.98 -3.83
CA GLU A 325 22.88 2.82 -4.43
C GLU A 325 23.02 3.49 -5.81
N THR A 326 21.91 3.66 -6.54
CA THR A 326 21.91 4.24 -7.90
C THR A 326 22.06 5.76 -7.99
N ASN A 327 22.00 6.48 -6.87
CA ASN A 327 22.27 7.93 -6.81
C ASN A 327 23.48 8.23 -5.90
N PRO A 328 24.65 8.56 -6.45
CA PRO A 328 25.83 8.87 -5.65
C PRO A 328 25.74 10.31 -5.14
N THR A 329 24.92 10.54 -4.13
CA THR A 329 25.04 11.71 -3.25
C THR A 329 25.12 11.24 -1.81
N THR A 330 26.36 10.93 -1.41
CA THR A 330 26.87 10.97 -0.03
C THR A 330 25.99 10.31 1.03
N SER A 331 26.17 9.00 1.19
CA SER A 331 25.97 8.30 2.47
C SER A 331 27.06 8.75 3.46
N GLU A 332 26.96 9.97 3.96
CA GLU A 332 27.28 10.23 5.36
C GLU A 332 25.94 10.16 6.09
N VAL A 333 25.93 9.60 7.31
CA VAL A 333 24.79 9.68 8.22
C VAL A 333 24.57 11.18 8.50
N SER A 334 23.86 11.85 7.59
CA SER A 334 23.63 13.27 7.66
C SER A 334 22.60 13.45 8.76
N GLN A 335 23.10 13.80 9.95
CA GLN A 335 22.27 14.39 10.99
C GLN A 335 21.33 15.39 10.31
N SER A 336 20.02 15.30 10.57
CA SER A 336 19.04 16.19 9.95
C SER A 336 19.57 17.63 9.95
N GLU A 337 19.53 18.31 8.80
CA GLU A 337 20.04 19.68 8.64
C GLU A 337 19.48 20.61 9.74
N PHE A 338 18.23 20.35 10.15
CA PHE A 338 17.59 21.03 11.26
C PHE A 338 18.26 20.74 12.61
N LEU A 339 18.58 19.49 12.93
CA LEU A 339 19.23 19.09 14.17
C LEU A 339 20.66 19.64 14.28
N LEU A 340 21.41 19.67 13.16
CA LEU A 340 22.70 20.34 13.08
C LEU A 340 22.58 21.84 13.36
N LYS A 341 21.58 22.49 12.74
CA LYS A 341 21.30 23.91 12.95
C LYS A 341 20.87 24.19 14.40
N LEU A 342 20.07 23.30 15.00
CA LEU A 342 19.62 23.42 16.39
C LEU A 342 20.80 23.31 17.36
N LYS A 343 21.70 22.34 17.15
CA LYS A 343 22.94 22.18 17.94
C LYS A 343 23.85 23.41 17.85
N ALA A 344 24.00 23.98 16.65
CA ALA A 344 24.84 25.16 16.39
C ALA A 344 24.24 26.49 16.88
N THR A 345 22.93 26.52 17.16
CA THR A 345 22.24 27.72 17.66
C THR A 345 22.50 27.92 19.16
N ALA A 346 22.61 29.18 19.60
CA ALA A 346 22.85 29.52 21.00
C ALA A 346 21.70 29.01 21.90
N PRO A 347 21.97 28.54 23.15
CA PRO A 347 20.94 27.91 23.99
C PRO A 347 19.66 28.74 24.19
N ASN A 348 19.80 30.07 24.29
CA ASN A 348 18.69 31.01 24.44
C ASN A 348 17.82 31.19 23.18
N GLU A 349 18.27 30.73 22.01
CA GLU A 349 17.56 30.86 20.73
C GLU A 349 17.02 29.50 20.23
N ARG A 350 17.47 28.38 20.80
CA ARG A 350 17.06 27.02 20.40
C ARG A 350 15.56 26.79 20.52
N ARG A 351 14.94 27.23 21.62
CA ARG A 351 13.50 27.09 21.83
C ARG A 351 12.68 27.78 20.74
N SER A 352 13.02 29.02 20.41
CA SER A 352 12.35 29.77 19.34
C SER A 352 12.48 29.09 17.97
N LEU A 353 13.65 28.51 17.68
CA LEU A 353 13.89 27.76 16.46
C LEU A 353 13.08 26.45 16.41
N LEU A 354 13.01 25.73 17.52
CA LEU A 354 12.21 24.50 17.66
C LEU A 354 10.72 24.78 17.47
N VAL A 355 10.19 25.82 18.12
CA VAL A 355 8.79 26.26 17.95
C VAL A 355 8.47 26.56 16.48
N ALA A 356 9.34 27.32 15.80
CA ALA A 356 9.15 27.67 14.39
C ALA A 356 9.15 26.43 13.49
N HIS A 357 9.99 25.44 13.81
CA HIS A 357 10.05 24.18 13.06
C HIS A 357 8.82 23.31 13.28
N VAL A 358 8.40 23.08 14.53
CA VAL A 358 7.18 22.31 14.83
C VAL A 358 5.97 22.95 14.17
N ARG A 359 5.86 24.29 14.24
CA ARG A 359 4.80 25.06 13.58
C ARG A 359 4.82 24.89 12.06
N ARG A 360 6.01 24.90 11.44
CA ARG A 360 6.16 24.65 10.00
C ARG A 360 5.75 23.22 9.63
N GLN A 361 6.16 22.21 10.40
CA GLN A 361 5.77 20.82 10.13
C GLN A 361 4.25 20.64 10.27
N PHE A 362 3.65 21.21 11.30
CA PHE A 362 2.19 21.21 11.49
C PHE A 362 1.46 21.90 10.32
N ALA A 363 1.93 23.07 9.90
CA ALA A 363 1.36 23.79 8.75
C ALA A 363 1.47 22.99 7.44
N LEU A 364 2.58 22.28 7.24
CA LEU A 364 2.78 21.43 6.07
C LEU A 364 1.79 20.26 6.03
N VAL A 365 1.56 19.61 7.17
CA VAL A 365 0.62 18.48 7.30
C VAL A 365 -0.82 18.94 7.04
N LEU A 366 -1.24 20.07 7.59
CA LEU A 366 -2.60 20.59 7.38
C LEU A 366 -2.78 21.43 6.10
N GLY A 367 -1.75 21.56 5.27
CA GLY A 367 -1.81 22.39 4.06
C GLY A 367 -1.97 23.91 4.30
N ILE A 368 -1.62 24.40 5.49
CA ILE A 368 -1.73 25.81 5.87
C ILE A 368 -0.56 26.60 5.27
N ASN A 369 -0.86 27.60 4.43
CA ASN A 369 0.14 28.37 3.69
C ASN A 369 0.91 29.40 4.56
N HIS A 370 0.37 29.78 5.71
CA HIS A 370 1.00 30.73 6.63
C HIS A 370 1.22 30.10 8.01
N PRO A 371 2.37 29.46 8.26
CA PRO A 371 2.65 28.83 9.54
C PRO A 371 2.52 29.80 10.73
N GLU A 372 2.91 31.07 10.54
CA GLU A 372 2.87 32.10 11.58
C GLU A 372 1.46 32.50 12.06
N SER A 373 0.40 32.14 11.32
CA SER A 373 -0.98 32.39 11.78
C SER A 373 -1.49 31.33 12.75
N ILE A 374 -0.74 30.27 12.99
CA ILE A 374 -1.13 29.18 13.88
C ILE A 374 -0.81 29.57 15.32
N SER A 375 -1.86 29.66 16.13
CA SER A 375 -1.74 29.91 17.57
C SER A 375 -1.07 28.73 18.28
N LEU A 376 -0.21 29.04 19.25
CA LEU A 376 0.52 28.03 20.02
C LEU A 376 -0.35 27.26 21.02
N GLU A 377 -1.43 27.89 21.49
CA GLU A 377 -2.28 27.37 22.56
C GLU A 377 -3.54 26.67 22.03
N THR A 378 -3.86 26.87 20.74
CA THR A 378 -5.04 26.24 20.14
C THR A 378 -4.82 24.74 20.01
N GLY A 379 -5.83 23.97 20.38
CA GLY A 379 -5.80 22.52 20.29
C GLY A 379 -5.63 22.06 18.84
N PHE A 380 -4.84 21.01 18.63
CA PHE A 380 -4.60 20.46 17.29
C PHE A 380 -5.90 20.01 16.61
N PHE A 381 -6.80 19.35 17.35
CA PHE A 381 -8.09 18.88 16.83
C PHE A 381 -9.03 20.05 16.45
N ASP A 382 -8.96 21.18 17.18
CA ASP A 382 -9.73 22.39 16.85
C ASP A 382 -9.24 23.04 15.55
N LEU A 383 -7.98 22.80 15.19
CA LEU A 383 -7.35 23.27 13.95
C LEU A 383 -7.56 22.30 12.77
N GLY A 384 -8.34 21.25 12.95
CA GLY A 384 -8.64 20.26 11.91
C GLY A 384 -7.61 19.13 11.81
N MET A 385 -6.77 18.93 12.82
CA MET A 385 -5.98 17.70 12.92
C MET A 385 -6.90 16.50 13.24
N ASP A 386 -6.67 15.43 12.53
CA ASP A 386 -7.26 14.11 12.73
C ASP A 386 -6.19 13.08 13.09
N SER A 387 -6.60 11.82 13.19
CA SER A 387 -5.72 10.72 13.58
C SER A 387 -4.61 10.45 12.54
N LEU A 388 -4.91 10.64 11.25
CA LEU A 388 -3.97 10.40 10.16
C LEU A 388 -2.90 11.49 10.13
N THR A 389 -3.32 12.75 10.16
CA THR A 389 -2.44 13.93 10.21
C THR A 389 -1.60 13.97 11.49
N SER A 390 -2.08 13.42 12.60
CA SER A 390 -1.27 13.19 13.82
C SER A 390 -0.09 12.25 13.58
N VAL A 391 -0.33 11.10 12.93
CA VAL A 391 0.73 10.13 12.57
C VAL A 391 1.74 10.75 11.60
N GLU A 392 1.26 11.51 10.61
CA GLU A 392 2.13 12.21 9.66
C GLU A 392 3.03 13.25 10.33
N LEU A 393 2.48 14.08 11.23
CA LEU A 393 3.25 15.07 11.97
C LEU A 393 4.33 14.41 12.83
N ARG A 394 3.96 13.36 13.57
CA ARG A 394 4.89 12.59 14.40
C ARG A 394 6.03 12.05 13.56
N ASN A 395 5.74 11.37 12.45
CA ASN A 395 6.76 10.79 11.58
C ASN A 395 7.71 11.86 11.02
N LYS A 396 7.18 13.03 10.59
CA LYS A 396 8.01 14.17 10.14
C LYS A 396 8.91 14.71 11.24
N LEU A 397 8.39 14.88 12.45
CA LEU A 397 9.17 15.37 13.59
C LEU A 397 10.27 14.37 13.95
N GLN A 398 9.93 13.07 14.02
CA GLN A 398 10.85 11.98 14.30
C GLN A 398 12.05 11.98 13.33
N THR A 399 11.78 12.09 12.02
CA THR A 399 12.83 12.19 11.00
C THR A 399 13.68 13.45 11.15
N SER A 400 13.04 14.61 11.37
CA SER A 400 13.76 15.90 11.43
C SER A 400 14.56 16.12 12.72
N LEU A 401 14.21 15.39 13.78
CA LEU A 401 14.79 15.54 15.12
C LEU A 401 15.59 14.31 15.56
N GLU A 402 15.61 13.24 14.74
CA GLU A 402 16.33 11.98 15.00
C GLU A 402 16.07 11.41 16.40
N CYS A 403 14.84 11.57 16.90
CA CYS A 403 14.40 11.07 18.20
C CYS A 403 13.35 9.97 18.02
N SER A 404 12.94 9.31 19.10
CA SER A 404 11.76 8.42 19.10
C SER A 404 10.59 9.20 19.69
N LEU A 405 9.45 9.23 19.01
CA LEU A 405 8.25 9.94 19.48
C LEU A 405 7.09 8.95 19.65
N PRO A 406 6.34 9.02 20.77
CA PRO A 406 5.26 8.08 21.04
C PRO A 406 4.12 8.22 20.03
N SER A 407 3.40 7.12 19.77
CA SER A 407 2.27 7.13 18.83
C SER A 407 1.10 8.01 19.29
N SER A 408 1.00 8.28 20.60
CA SER A 408 0.00 9.14 21.24
C SER A 408 0.37 10.63 21.26
N LEU A 409 1.42 11.05 20.55
CA LEU A 409 1.99 12.41 20.60
C LEU A 409 0.95 13.55 20.58
N ALA A 410 0.02 13.55 19.61
CA ALA A 410 -0.98 14.62 19.49
C ALA A 410 -2.07 14.58 20.57
N PHE A 411 -2.22 13.48 21.29
CA PHE A 411 -3.14 13.35 22.43
C PHE A 411 -2.47 13.75 23.73
N ASP A 412 -1.23 13.28 23.95
CA ASP A 412 -0.44 13.60 25.14
C ASP A 412 -0.04 15.09 25.17
N TYR A 413 0.19 15.66 23.98
CA TYR A 413 0.61 17.05 23.79
C TYR A 413 -0.32 17.75 22.79
N PRO A 414 -1.52 18.17 23.22
CA PRO A 414 -2.62 18.52 22.33
C PRO A 414 -2.52 19.89 21.65
N ASN A 415 -1.41 20.62 21.79
CA ASN A 415 -1.17 21.90 21.12
C ASN A 415 0.34 22.12 20.88
N LEU A 416 0.68 23.12 20.04
CA LEU A 416 2.07 23.38 19.65
C LEU A 416 2.95 23.72 20.86
N GLN A 417 2.39 24.39 21.87
CA GLN A 417 3.11 24.75 23.09
C GLN A 417 3.53 23.50 23.86
N ALA A 418 2.56 22.65 24.23
CA ALA A 418 2.81 21.41 24.97
C ALA A 418 3.75 20.45 24.22
N LEU A 419 3.58 20.36 22.89
CA LEU A 419 4.45 19.53 22.05
C LEU A 419 5.89 20.06 22.03
N THR A 420 6.06 21.38 21.91
CA THR A 420 7.40 21.97 21.91
C THR A 420 8.07 21.82 23.28
N ASP A 421 7.33 21.97 24.38
CA ASP A 421 7.84 21.78 25.73
C ASP A 421 8.35 20.34 25.95
N HIS A 422 7.60 19.34 25.47
CA HIS A 422 8.05 17.95 25.50
C HIS A 422 9.29 17.68 24.64
N LEU A 423 9.35 18.25 23.44
CA LEU A 423 10.52 18.12 22.56
C LEU A 423 11.76 18.83 23.14
N GLU A 424 11.57 19.94 23.85
CA GLU A 424 12.64 20.63 24.58
C GLU A 424 13.21 19.73 25.69
N GLU A 425 12.36 19.05 26.46
CA GLU A 425 12.80 18.09 27.46
C GLU A 425 13.52 16.87 26.85
N THR A 426 13.02 16.38 25.71
CA THR A 426 13.53 15.16 25.07
C THR A 426 14.83 15.39 24.29
N ILE A 427 15.04 16.60 23.75
CA ILE A 427 16.14 16.89 22.81
C ILE A 427 17.09 17.95 23.34
N ILE A 428 16.58 19.06 23.91
CA ILE A 428 17.43 20.20 24.30
C ILE A 428 18.13 19.95 25.63
N LEU A 429 17.42 19.40 26.63
CA LEU A 429 18.04 19.08 27.94
C LEU A 429 19.21 18.07 27.82
N PRO A 430 19.11 16.97 27.06
CA PRO A 430 20.24 16.05 26.85
C PRO A 430 21.40 16.68 26.07
N LEU A 431 21.14 17.63 25.17
CA LEU A 431 22.19 18.33 24.42
C LEU A 431 23.03 19.28 25.30
N ASP A 432 22.42 19.91 26.30
CA ASP A 432 23.11 20.79 27.24
C ASP A 432 23.87 20.01 28.33
N GLU A 433 23.39 18.82 28.71
CA GLU A 433 24.11 17.90 29.60
C GLU A 433 25.33 17.27 28.91
N ALA A 434 25.22 16.90 27.63
CA ALA A 434 26.35 16.38 26.83
C ALA A 434 27.45 17.42 26.59
N GLY A 435 27.11 18.71 26.52
CA GLY A 435 28.08 19.82 26.45
C GLY A 435 28.84 20.09 27.75
N SER A 436 28.34 19.59 28.88
CA SER A 436 28.91 19.81 30.23
C SER A 436 29.72 18.63 30.76
N GLN A 437 29.75 17.49 30.06
CA GLN A 437 30.55 16.31 30.43
C GLN A 437 31.67 16.06 29.41
N SER A 438 32.73 16.85 29.50
CA SER A 438 34.01 16.52 28.88
C SER A 438 35.13 16.80 29.87
N GLU A 439 35.27 15.93 30.88
CA GLU A 439 36.55 15.66 31.55
C GLU A 439 36.47 14.37 32.40
N THR A 440 37.38 13.43 32.11
CA THR A 440 37.86 12.26 32.90
C THR A 440 37.15 10.88 32.81
N PRO A 441 37.92 9.75 32.92
CA PRO A 441 37.87 8.66 31.95
C PRO A 441 37.44 7.27 32.48
N LEU A 442 37.03 6.44 31.51
CA LEU A 442 36.80 4.99 31.47
C LEU A 442 37.33 4.14 32.63
N ASP A 443 36.46 3.29 33.20
CA ASP A 443 36.87 2.05 33.84
C ASP A 443 36.05 0.85 33.32
N LYS A 444 36.77 -0.23 33.00
CA LYS A 444 36.26 -1.49 32.44
C LYS A 444 36.02 -2.49 33.56
N ASN A 445 34.84 -3.11 33.58
CA ASN A 445 34.62 -4.56 33.81
C ASN A 445 33.19 -4.80 34.28
N GLN A 446 32.44 -5.66 33.57
CA GLN A 446 31.98 -6.97 34.07
C GLN A 446 30.92 -7.55 33.11
N ASN A 447 31.32 -8.55 32.33
CA ASN A 447 30.44 -9.61 31.84
C ASN A 447 30.21 -10.60 32.99
N HIS A 448 29.00 -11.15 33.14
CA HIS A 448 28.65 -12.57 32.92
C HIS A 448 27.38 -12.97 33.70
N LEU A 449 26.64 -13.94 33.12
CA LEU A 449 25.62 -14.86 33.70
C LEU A 449 24.18 -14.30 33.65
N GLU A 450 23.15 -15.00 33.16
CA GLU A 450 22.89 -16.45 33.08
C GLU A 450 21.87 -16.73 31.96
N LEU A 451 22.18 -17.72 31.12
CA LEU A 451 21.31 -18.36 30.13
C LEU A 451 21.20 -19.81 30.56
N GLU A 452 20.10 -20.21 31.20
CA GLU A 452 19.75 -21.61 31.43
C GLU A 452 18.29 -21.67 31.90
N THR A 453 17.38 -22.08 31.02
CA THR A 453 16.25 -23.01 31.24
C THR A 453 15.15 -22.79 30.19
N SER A 454 15.29 -23.44 29.03
CA SER A 454 14.18 -23.63 28.08
C SER A 454 14.33 -24.98 27.35
N GLU A 455 14.43 -26.06 28.12
CA GLU A 455 14.18 -27.42 27.63
C GLU A 455 12.96 -27.94 28.38
N ASN A 456 11.77 -27.94 27.74
CA ASN A 456 10.65 -28.90 27.95
C ASN A 456 9.28 -28.40 27.44
N MET A 457 9.19 -27.78 26.26
CA MET A 457 7.86 -27.42 25.73
C MET A 457 7.75 -27.53 24.19
N LEU A 458 8.30 -28.60 23.61
CA LEU A 458 8.17 -28.89 22.17
C LEU A 458 7.81 -30.37 21.93
N ALA A 459 6.71 -30.80 22.52
CA ALA A 459 6.07 -32.04 22.12
C ALA A 459 4.64 -31.75 21.70
N GLU A 460 4.33 -32.18 20.48
CA GLU A 460 3.03 -32.20 19.81
C GLU A 460 2.66 -30.89 19.09
N ILE A 461 2.77 -30.92 17.75
CA ILE A 461 1.63 -30.82 16.81
C ILE A 461 2.17 -31.00 15.38
N ASN A 462 1.75 -32.11 14.75
CA ASN A 462 1.72 -32.40 13.31
C ASN A 462 0.26 -32.19 12.88
N HIS A 463 -0.18 -31.94 11.65
CA HIS A 463 0.30 -31.77 10.27
C HIS A 463 -0.98 -31.28 9.53
N LEU A 464 -0.90 -30.40 8.52
CA LEU A 464 -2.02 -30.15 7.59
C LEU A 464 -1.49 -30.06 6.12
N SER A 465 -2.35 -30.29 5.12
CA SER A 465 -2.17 -30.61 3.69
C SER A 465 -2.98 -29.64 2.79
N GLU A 466 -2.81 -29.67 1.47
CA GLU A 466 -3.39 -28.69 0.52
C GLU A 466 -4.93 -28.56 0.56
N ASP A 467 -5.68 -29.65 0.80
CA ASP A 467 -7.14 -29.58 0.99
C ASP A 467 -7.52 -28.79 2.26
N GLU A 468 -6.62 -28.73 3.24
CA GLU A 468 -6.79 -27.97 4.48
C GLU A 468 -6.43 -26.49 4.30
N ILE A 469 -5.71 -26.11 3.23
CA ILE A 469 -5.50 -24.70 2.87
C ILE A 469 -6.74 -24.15 2.15
N ASP A 470 -7.31 -24.88 1.19
CA ASP A 470 -8.56 -24.46 0.52
C ASP A 470 -9.72 -24.44 1.52
N MET A 471 -9.79 -25.44 2.40
CA MET A 471 -10.73 -25.45 3.51
C MET A 471 -10.43 -24.35 4.54
N ALA A 472 -9.18 -24.02 4.85
CA ALA A 472 -8.85 -22.91 5.76
C ALA A 472 -9.14 -21.53 5.14
N VAL A 473 -9.05 -21.39 3.82
CA VAL A 473 -9.48 -20.17 3.12
C VAL A 473 -11.00 -20.09 3.08
N GLU A 474 -11.71 -21.18 2.76
CA GLU A 474 -13.17 -21.24 2.85
C GLU A 474 -13.69 -21.08 4.28
N GLU A 475 -12.96 -21.59 5.28
CA GLU A 475 -13.25 -21.46 6.70
C GLU A 475 -12.92 -20.06 7.19
N ALA A 476 -11.81 -19.44 6.80
CA ALA A 476 -11.53 -18.04 7.11
C ALA A 476 -12.57 -17.10 6.46
N ILE A 477 -13.00 -17.40 5.23
CA ILE A 477 -14.10 -16.69 4.54
C ILE A 477 -15.45 -16.98 5.20
N GLY A 478 -15.66 -18.20 5.71
CA GLY A 478 -16.87 -18.67 6.38
C GLY A 478 -17.01 -18.20 7.84
N GLU A 479 -15.91 -18.07 8.58
CA GLU A 479 -15.83 -17.41 9.89
C GLU A 479 -16.09 -15.91 9.74
N LEU A 480 -15.62 -15.31 8.64
CA LEU A 480 -16.04 -13.98 8.19
C LEU A 480 -17.56 -13.90 7.92
N ASP A 481 -18.21 -14.99 7.47
CA ASP A 481 -19.66 -15.08 7.27
C ASP A 481 -20.46 -15.38 8.55
N GLN A 482 -19.87 -16.02 9.57
CA GLN A 482 -20.53 -16.28 10.87
C GLN A 482 -20.39 -15.13 11.87
N LEU A 483 -19.41 -14.24 11.67
CA LEU A 483 -19.30 -12.96 12.37
C LEU A 483 -20.10 -11.83 11.68
N LEU A 484 -20.75 -12.10 10.55
CA LEU A 484 -21.77 -11.26 9.88
C LEU A 484 -23.18 -11.64 10.37
#